data_AF-A0A7V4CLV2-F1
#
_entry.id   AF-A0A7V4CLV2-F1
#
_cell.length_a   1.000
_cell.length_b   1.000
_cell.length_c   1.000
_cell.angle_alpha   90.00
_cell.angle_beta   90.00
_cell.angle_gamma   90.00
#
_symmetry.space_group_name_H-M   'P 1'
#
loop_
_entity.id
_entity.type
_entity.pdbx_description
1 polymer ?
#
loop_
_entity_poly.entity_id
_entity_poly.type
_entity_poly.pdbx_seq_one_letter_code
_entity_poly.pdbx_strand_id
1 'polypeptide(L)'
;YNIVTVIGFLGDIEGNFVYSFNEETALKIVSKMMGMEYNTLDELSLSAIGELGNMTSGSIAMNLEKLGYKIDITPPTVITGRDMKITAEGLIIKLPVSLFITEDVELHIAIRGGK
;
A
#
# COMPACT_ATOMS: atom_id res chain seq x y z
N TYR A 1 1.45 0.60 13.07
CA TYR A 1 0.25 0.49 12.22
C TYR A 1 -0.35 -0.88 12.40
N ASN A 2 -1.67 -0.99 12.34
CA ASN A 2 -2.39 -2.24 12.63
C ASN A 2 -2.78 -2.99 11.36
N ILE A 3 -2.67 -2.33 10.21
CA ILE A 3 -3.00 -2.87 8.91
C ILE A 3 -1.90 -2.48 7.94
N VAL A 4 -1.47 -3.44 7.15
CA VAL A 4 -0.46 -3.26 6.11
C VAL A 4 -0.92 -3.93 4.83
N THR A 5 -0.77 -3.23 3.71
CA THR A 5 -0.90 -3.83 2.37
C THR A 5 0.47 -3.89 1.71
N VAL A 6 0.88 -5.09 1.29
CA VAL A 6 2.13 -5.33 0.57
C VAL A 6 1.82 -5.67 -0.88
N ILE A 7 2.50 -5.01 -1.81
CA ILE A 7 2.47 -5.30 -3.25
C ILE A 7 3.90 -5.37 -3.74
N GLY A 8 4.29 -6.54 -4.27
CA GLY A 8 5.58 -6.70 -4.91
C GLY A 8 5.58 -6.07 -6.30
N PHE A 9 6.75 -5.64 -6.76
CA PHE A 9 6.96 -5.28 -8.15
C PHE A 9 8.25 -5.91 -8.67
N LEU A 10 8.23 -6.33 -9.94
CA LEU A 10 9.36 -6.93 -10.64
C LEU A 10 9.48 -6.35 -12.06
N GLY A 11 10.69 -6.28 -12.59
CA GLY A 11 10.95 -5.77 -13.94
C GLY A 11 12.31 -5.10 -14.00
N ASP A 12 12.38 -3.90 -14.58
CA ASP A 12 13.60 -3.09 -14.61
C ASP A 12 14.08 -2.70 -13.21
N ILE A 13 13.15 -2.59 -12.24
CA ILE A 13 13.44 -2.51 -10.81
C ILE A 13 12.59 -3.54 -10.08
N GLU A 14 13.07 -4.01 -8.92
CA GLU A 14 12.39 -4.99 -8.09
C GLU A 14 12.32 -4.54 -6.63
N GLY A 15 11.20 -4.88 -5.98
CA GLY A 15 10.94 -4.39 -4.65
C GLY A 15 9.50 -4.58 -4.18
N ASN A 16 9.13 -3.78 -3.18
CA ASN A 16 7.79 -3.81 -2.58
C ASN A 16 7.27 -2.40 -2.32
N PHE A 17 5.99 -2.18 -2.62
CA PHE A 17 5.17 -1.13 -2.03
C PHE A 17 4.57 -1.66 -0.73
N VAL A 18 4.69 -0.88 0.35
CA VAL A 18 4.15 -1.22 1.66
C VAL A 18 3.33 -0.04 2.16
N TYR A 19 2.01 -0.19 2.15
CA TYR A 19 1.05 0.79 2.65
C TYR A 19 0.69 0.44 4.08
N SER A 20 0.75 1.41 4.99
CA SER A 20 0.46 1.21 6.41
C SER A 20 -0.48 2.28 6.94
N PHE A 21 -1.50 1.86 7.69
CA PHE A 21 -2.46 2.76 8.32
C PHE A 21 -3.02 2.12 9.60
N ASN A 22 -3.60 2.96 10.47
CA ASN A 22 -4.30 2.47 11.66
C ASN A 22 -5.73 2.05 11.29
N GLU A 23 -6.41 1.40 12.23
CA GLU A 23 -7.76 0.88 12.01
C GLU A 23 -8.78 1.99 11.75
N GLU A 24 -8.69 3.11 12.46
CA GLU A 24 -9.58 4.27 12.26
C GLU A 24 -9.48 4.83 10.84
N THR A 25 -8.25 5.02 10.33
CA THR A 25 -7.99 5.48 8.97
C THR A 25 -8.49 4.46 7.95
N ALA A 26 -8.27 3.16 8.17
CA ALA A 26 -8.79 2.13 7.27
C ALA A 26 -10.32 2.17 7.14
N LEU A 27 -11.03 2.28 8.26
CA LEU A 27 -12.49 2.39 8.26
C LEU A 27 -12.97 3.63 7.50
N LYS A 28 -12.28 4.77 7.65
CA LYS A 28 -12.57 5.99 6.88
C LYS A 28 -12.30 5.82 5.38
N ILE A 29 -11.19 5.17 5.01
CA ILE A 29 -10.87 4.84 3.61
C ILE A 29 -11.99 3.99 3.02
N VAL A 30 -12.31 2.87 3.67
CA VAL A 30 -13.34 1.93 3.20
C VAL A 30 -14.69 2.62 3.11
N SER A 31 -15.07 3.41 4.12
CA SER A 31 -16.33 4.14 4.10
C SER A 31 -16.43 5.09 2.90
N LYS A 32 -15.32 5.74 2.52
CA LYS A 32 -15.25 6.60 1.34
C LYS A 32 -15.29 5.82 0.03
N MET A 33 -14.60 4.68 -0.04
CA MET A 33 -14.62 3.83 -1.23
C MET A 33 -16.00 3.21 -1.49
N MET A 34 -16.70 2.81 -0.43
CA MET A 34 -18.00 2.13 -0.50
C MET A 34 -19.19 3.10 -0.54
N GLY A 35 -18.99 4.38 -0.19
CA GLY A 35 -20.05 5.40 -0.15
C GLY A 35 -21.03 5.22 1.02
N MET A 36 -20.68 4.43 2.03
CA MET A 36 -21.49 4.17 3.23
C MET A 36 -20.58 3.99 4.45
N GLU A 37 -21.12 4.15 5.66
CA GLU A 37 -20.34 4.05 6.89
C GLU A 37 -19.96 2.58 7.21
N TYR A 38 -18.68 2.37 7.52
CA TYR A 38 -18.14 1.11 8.01
C TYR A 38 -17.58 1.29 9.43
N ASN A 39 -17.97 0.38 10.32
CA ASN A 39 -17.56 0.40 11.74
C ASN A 39 -16.66 -0.78 12.14
N THR A 40 -16.49 -1.76 11.26
CA THR A 40 -15.70 -2.98 11.52
C THR A 40 -14.94 -3.38 10.27
N LEU A 41 -13.76 -3.97 10.46
CA LEU A 41 -12.98 -4.52 9.36
C LEU A 41 -13.32 -5.99 9.12
N ASP A 42 -14.22 -6.24 8.19
CA ASP A 42 -14.55 -7.57 7.66
C ASP A 42 -13.78 -7.90 6.37
N GLU A 43 -14.01 -9.07 5.79
CA GLU A 43 -13.34 -9.50 4.55
C GLU A 43 -13.53 -8.52 3.38
N LEU A 44 -14.73 -7.93 3.26
CA LEU A 44 -15.03 -6.97 2.19
C LEU A 44 -14.24 -5.68 2.37
N SER A 45 -14.18 -5.16 3.60
CA SER A 45 -13.40 -3.97 3.93
C SER A 45 -11.90 -4.19 3.69
N LEU A 46 -11.35 -5.37 4.03
CA LEU A 46 -9.95 -5.73 3.78
C LEU A 46 -9.68 -5.85 2.28
N SER A 47 -10.64 -6.38 1.51
CA SER A 47 -10.54 -6.40 0.05
C SER A 47 -10.51 -4.99 -0.54
N ALA A 48 -11.34 -4.06 -0.05
CA ALA A 48 -11.33 -2.67 -0.50
C ALA A 48 -9.98 -1.98 -0.20
N ILE A 49 -9.41 -2.24 0.97
CA ILE A 49 -8.06 -1.79 1.34
C ILE A 49 -6.98 -2.36 0.41
N GLY A 50 -7.07 -3.65 0.06
CA GLY A 50 -6.19 -4.27 -0.93
C GLY A 50 -6.29 -3.58 -2.29
N GLU A 51 -7.51 -3.30 -2.73
CA GLU A 51 -7.78 -2.65 -4.02
C GLU A 51 -7.25 -1.21 -4.07
N LEU A 52 -7.32 -0.46 -2.96
CA LEU A 52 -6.67 0.86 -2.88
C LEU A 52 -5.16 0.74 -3.16
N GLY A 53 -4.48 -0.22 -2.52
CA GLY A 53 -3.05 -0.46 -2.74
C GLY A 53 -2.76 -0.86 -4.18
N ASN A 54 -3.59 -1.74 -4.74
CA ASN A 54 -3.44 -2.26 -6.10
C ASN A 54 -3.59 -1.17 -7.16
N MET A 55 -4.64 -0.34 -7.07
CA MET A 55 -4.85 0.80 -7.96
C MET A 55 -3.71 1.83 -7.84
N THR A 56 -3.26 2.11 -6.62
CA THR A 56 -2.16 3.06 -6.37
C THR A 56 -0.85 2.53 -6.98
N SER A 57 -0.53 1.25 -6.75
CA SER A 57 0.65 0.59 -7.30
C SER A 57 0.60 0.52 -8.82
N GLY A 58 -0.57 0.25 -9.41
CA GLY A 58 -0.77 0.26 -10.87
C GLY A 58 -0.52 1.65 -11.47
N SER A 59 -0.99 2.71 -10.79
CA SER A 59 -0.70 4.08 -11.19
C SER A 59 0.80 4.42 -11.11
N ILE A 60 1.50 3.94 -10.08
CA ILE A 60 2.96 4.10 -9.97
C ILE A 60 3.66 3.39 -11.13
N ALA A 61 3.31 2.12 -11.41
CA ALA A 61 3.87 1.35 -12.51
C ALA A 61 3.67 2.04 -13.88
N MET A 62 2.47 2.52 -14.16
CA MET A 62 2.18 3.27 -15.39
C MET A 62 3.00 4.57 -15.52
N ASN A 63 3.29 5.25 -14.42
CA ASN A 63 4.09 6.47 -14.46
C ASN A 63 5.59 6.17 -14.56
N LEU A 64 6.07 5.07 -13.96
CA LEU A 64 7.45 4.59 -14.15
C LEU A 64 7.70 4.17 -15.60
N GLU A 65 6.73 3.55 -16.27
CA GLU A 65 6.87 3.16 -17.67
C GLU A 65 7.10 4.37 -18.58
N LYS A 66 6.44 5.50 -18.32
CA LYS A 66 6.67 6.77 -19.04
C LYS A 66 8.08 7.33 -18.84
N LEU A 67 8.75 6.96 -17.74
CA LEU A 67 10.13 7.31 -17.44
C LEU A 67 11.14 6.27 -17.97
N GLY A 68 10.66 5.23 -18.66
CA GLY A 68 11.50 4.18 -19.24
C GLY A 68 11.75 2.99 -18.31
N TYR A 69 11.08 2.90 -17.17
CA TYR A 69 11.17 1.76 -16.24
C TYR A 69 9.88 0.94 -16.29
N LYS A 70 9.96 -0.27 -16.82
CA LYS A 70 8.82 -1.18 -16.87
C LYS A 70 8.85 -2.11 -15.67
N ILE A 71 7.74 -2.13 -14.93
CA ILE A 71 7.51 -3.06 -13.82
C ILE A 71 6.12 -3.69 -13.93
N ASP A 72 6.03 -4.95 -13.51
CA ASP A 72 4.78 -5.66 -13.25
C ASP A 72 4.57 -5.73 -11.73
N ILE A 73 3.32 -5.61 -11.29
CA ILE A 73 2.95 -5.65 -9.86
C ILE A 73 2.24 -6.96 -9.51
N THR A 74 2.43 -7.43 -8.27
CA THR A 74 1.70 -8.60 -7.76
C THR A 74 0.33 -8.21 -7.20
N PRO A 75 -0.60 -9.16 -7.05
CA PRO A 75 -1.79 -8.93 -6.24
C PRO A 75 -1.43 -8.45 -4.81
N PRO A 76 -2.32 -7.68 -4.17
CA PRO A 76 -2.10 -7.18 -2.82
C PRO A 76 -2.20 -8.29 -1.78
N THR A 77 -1.33 -8.23 -0.76
CA THR A 77 -1.47 -9.00 0.48
C THR A 77 -1.78 -8.04 1.62
N VAL A 78 -2.96 -8.17 2.23
CA VAL A 78 -3.37 -7.35 3.38
C VAL A 78 -3.11 -8.15 4.66
N ILE A 79 -2.38 -7.54 5.59
CA ILE A 79 -1.96 -8.12 6.85
C ILE A 79 -2.52 -7.26 7.97
N THR A 80 -3.19 -7.89 8.93
CA THR A 80 -3.71 -7.23 10.13
C THR A 80 -3.05 -7.82 11.37
N GLY A 81 -2.76 -6.98 12.36
CA GLY A 81 -2.10 -7.44 13.57
C GLY A 81 -1.73 -6.31 14.52
N ARG A 82 -1.39 -6.68 15.75
CA ARG A 82 -0.81 -5.77 16.74
C ARG A 82 0.71 -5.87 16.69
N ASP A 83 1.40 -4.76 16.93
CA ASP A 83 2.86 -4.70 17.04
C ASP A 83 3.62 -5.32 15.85
N MET A 84 3.09 -5.16 14.63
CA MET A 84 3.70 -5.69 13.43
C MET A 84 5.08 -5.06 13.19
N LYS A 85 6.06 -5.92 12.87
CA LYS A 85 7.39 -5.52 12.40
C LYS A 85 7.58 -6.04 10.98
N ILE A 86 7.93 -5.13 10.09
CA ILE A 86 8.22 -5.45 8.69
C ILE A 86 9.68 -5.11 8.45
N THR A 87 10.38 -6.06 7.84
CA THR A 87 11.76 -5.88 7.40
C THR A 87 11.76 -6.01 5.89
N ALA A 88 12.44 -5.08 5.23
CA ALA A 88 12.67 -5.11 3.81
C ALA A 88 14.16 -4.91 3.54
N GLU A 89 14.65 -5.51 2.46
CA GLU A 89 16.03 -5.36 2.00
C GLU A 89 16.14 -4.27 0.94
N GLY A 90 17.32 -3.66 0.84
CA GLY A 90 17.62 -2.64 -0.17
C GLY A 90 17.37 -1.20 0.28
N LEU A 91 17.20 -0.29 -0.69
CA LEU A 91 16.91 1.11 -0.44
C LEU A 91 15.44 1.28 -0.05
N ILE A 92 15.19 1.87 1.12
CA ILE A 92 13.83 2.12 1.61
C ILE A 92 13.55 3.62 1.56
N ILE A 93 12.54 4.00 0.77
CA ILE A 93 12.02 5.36 0.73
C ILE A 93 10.72 5.39 1.53
N LYS A 94 10.64 6.26 2.54
CA LYS A 94 9.44 6.51 3.32
C LYS A 94 8.73 7.77 2.81
N LEU A 95 7.44 7.67 2.53
CA LEU A 95 6.58 8.78 2.15
C LEU A 95 5.39 8.86 3.13
N PRO A 96 5.37 9.83 4.05
CA PRO A 96 4.19 10.11 4.85
C PRO A 96 3.12 10.80 4.00
N VAL A 97 1.88 10.37 4.14
CA VAL A 97 0.71 10.86 3.38
C VAL A 97 -0.38 11.22 4.38
N SER A 98 -1.06 12.34 4.13
CA SER A 98 -2.19 12.80 4.94
C SER A 98 -3.47 12.72 4.12
N LEU A 99 -4.40 11.84 4.49
CA LEU A 99 -5.71 11.70 3.87
C LEU A 99 -6.81 12.38 4.69
N PHE A 100 -6.91 12.06 5.98
CA PHE A 100 -7.94 12.59 6.88
C PHE A 100 -7.33 13.38 8.03
N ILE A 101 -6.20 12.91 8.56
CA ILE A 101 -5.39 13.61 9.55
C ILE A 101 -3.92 13.61 9.11
N THR A 102 -3.09 14.37 9.82
CA THR A 102 -1.67 14.48 9.54
C THR A 102 -0.97 13.12 9.63
N GLU A 103 -0.32 12.71 8.53
CA GLU A 103 0.50 11.50 8.41
C GLU A 103 -0.21 10.19 8.80
N ASP A 104 -1.50 10.07 8.46
CA ASP A 104 -2.31 8.89 8.78
C ASP A 104 -2.07 7.68 7.88
N VAL A 105 -1.36 7.87 6.78
CA VAL A 105 -0.93 6.81 5.87
C VAL A 105 0.57 6.90 5.66
N GLU A 106 1.24 5.76 5.76
CA GLU A 106 2.65 5.63 5.37
C GLU A 106 2.79 4.73 4.15
N LEU A 107 3.45 5.24 3.12
CA LEU A 107 3.91 4.44 1.98
C LEU A 107 5.42 4.25 2.10
N HIS A 108 5.86 3.00 2.18
CA HIS A 108 7.25 2.64 1.99
C HIS A 108 7.44 2.01 0.61
N ILE A 109 8.51 2.43 -0.06
CA ILE A 109 8.97 1.82 -1.31
C ILE A 109 10.33 1.21 -1.01
N ALA A 110 10.38 -0.11 -0.94
CA ALA A 110 11.62 -0.85 -0.76
C ALA A 110 12.11 -1.32 -2.13
N ILE A 111 13.29 -0.88 -2.55
CA ILE A 111 13.91 -1.24 -3.83
C ILE A 111 15.12 -2.12 -3.53
N ARG A 112 15.03 -3.41 -3.89
CA ARG A 112 16.07 -4.42 -3.61
C ARG A 112 17.14 -4.47 -4.68
N GLY A 113 16.76 -4.24 -5.93
CA GLY A 113 17.63 -4.38 -7.09
C GLY A 113 16.96 -3.83 -8.34
N GLY A 114 17.74 -3.66 -9.38
CA GLY A 114 17.26 -3.08 -10.63
C GLY A 114 18.40 -2.68 -11.54
N LYS A 115 18.03 -2.33 -12.76
CA LYS A 115 18.88 -1.96 -13.88
C LYS A 115 19.51 -0.58 -13.72
#